data_AF-A0A367J5Q0-F1
#
_entry.id   AF-A0A367J5Q0-F1
#
_cell.length_a   1.000
_cell.length_b   1.000
_cell.length_c   1.000
_cell.angle_alpha   90.00
_cell.angle_beta   90.00
_cell.angle_gamma   90.00
#
_symmetry.space_group_name_H-M   'P 1'
#
loop_
_entity.id
_entity.type
_entity.pdbx_description
1 polymer ?
#
loop_
_entity_poly.entity_id
_entity_poly.type
_entity_poly.pdbx_seq_one_letter_code
_entity_poly.pdbx_strand_id
1 'polypeptide(L)'
;MAHSRICSIIYQYKMAFEQSEDQPEDHRTEEYLSSFNACMLNVCSALWKTISIQGEQPPFDLPAVTVERLFERCQERGTDVQRALSITQSAALIGFSKRFMKALEEQETNHRVMHHEPITANSLAKLGQEGGMSLSYQDYRIRYLDHLYEQGFTGIYNLLYSSMKSLINKRKEKVV
;
A
#
# COMPACT_ATOMS: atom_id res chain seq x y z
N MET A 1 8.78 -0.45 11.31
CA MET A 1 7.97 -0.77 12.50
C MET A 1 6.85 0.24 12.77
N ALA A 2 7.10 1.56 12.87
CA ALA A 2 6.04 2.54 13.18
C ALA A 2 4.83 2.50 12.22
N HIS A 3 5.07 2.36 10.91
CA HIS A 3 4.00 2.25 9.90
C HIS A 3 3.06 1.06 10.19
N SER A 4 3.63 -0.11 10.52
CA SER A 4 2.85 -1.29 10.91
C SER A 4 2.06 -1.08 12.19
N ARG A 5 2.64 -0.40 13.19
CA ARG A 5 1.92 -0.09 14.44
C ARG A 5 0.72 0.81 14.19
N ILE A 6 0.87 1.86 13.39
CA ILE A 6 -0.23 2.76 13.02
C ILE A 6 -1.32 1.97 12.27
N CYS A 7 -0.94 1.16 11.28
CA CYS A 7 -1.91 0.33 10.56
C CYS A 7 -2.63 -0.66 11.49
N SER A 8 -1.94 -1.21 12.48
CA SER A 8 -2.54 -2.09 13.49
C SER A 8 -3.54 -1.36 14.38
N ILE A 9 -3.27 -0.10 14.76
CA ILE A 9 -4.22 0.72 15.55
C ILE A 9 -5.47 0.99 14.72
N ILE A 10 -5.31 1.43 13.46
CA ILE A 10 -6.43 1.66 12.55
C ILE A 10 -7.24 0.37 12.35
N TYR A 11 -6.56 -0.76 12.14
CA TYR A 11 -7.21 -2.06 12.01
C TYR A 11 -8.03 -2.43 13.26
N GLN A 12 -7.51 -2.20 14.47
CA GLN A 12 -8.24 -2.48 15.71
C GLN A 12 -9.50 -1.61 15.84
N TYR A 13 -9.40 -0.31 15.54
CA TYR A 13 -10.57 0.57 15.51
C TYR A 13 -11.60 0.11 14.48
N LYS A 14 -11.16 -0.29 13.29
CA LYS A 14 -12.05 -0.85 12.26
C LYS A 14 -12.83 -2.05 12.81
N MET A 15 -12.14 -3.01 13.43
CA MET A 15 -12.81 -4.19 14.02
C MET A 15 -13.78 -3.81 15.13
N ALA A 16 -13.41 -2.84 15.98
CA ALA A 16 -14.29 -2.36 17.05
C ALA A 16 -15.55 -1.67 16.51
N PHE A 17 -15.42 -0.85 15.48
CA PHE A 17 -16.58 -0.21 14.82
C PHE A 17 -17.51 -1.26 14.20
N GLU A 18 -16.97 -2.23 13.46
CA GLU A 18 -17.77 -3.31 12.86
C GLU A 18 -18.48 -4.18 13.91
N GLN A 19 -17.91 -4.36 15.10
CA GLN A 19 -18.56 -5.06 16.22
C GLN A 19 -19.62 -4.23 16.92
N SER A 20 -19.52 -2.90 16.85
CA SER A 20 -20.45 -1.97 17.50
C SER A 20 -21.69 -1.64 16.66
N GLU A 21 -21.67 -1.91 15.34
CA GLU A 21 -22.84 -1.76 14.46
C GLU A 21 -24.05 -2.60 14.91
N ASP A 22 -23.84 -3.60 15.77
CA ASP A 22 -24.88 -4.43 16.37
C ASP A 22 -25.59 -3.79 17.60
N GLN A 23 -25.22 -2.55 18.00
CA GLN A 23 -25.78 -1.86 19.18
C GLN A 23 -26.52 -0.55 18.86
N PRO A 24 -27.57 -0.19 19.62
CA PRO A 24 -28.42 0.97 19.31
C PRO A 24 -27.67 2.31 19.44
N GLU A 25 -27.99 3.19 18.49
CA GLU A 25 -27.25 4.38 18.04
C GLU A 25 -26.94 5.44 19.13
N ASP A 26 -25.66 5.84 19.22
CA ASP A 26 -25.23 7.15 19.74
C ASP A 26 -24.85 8.01 18.52
N HIS A 27 -25.57 9.10 18.27
CA HIS A 27 -25.35 10.03 17.14
C HIS A 27 -23.92 10.58 17.05
N ARG A 28 -23.16 10.59 18.16
CA ARG A 28 -21.74 10.97 18.13
C ARG A 28 -20.89 9.98 17.32
N THR A 29 -21.30 8.73 17.23
CA THR A 29 -20.60 7.65 16.52
C THR A 29 -20.54 7.91 15.01
N GLU A 30 -21.54 8.58 14.43
CA GLU A 30 -21.63 8.78 12.97
C GLU A 30 -20.56 9.75 12.44
N GLU A 31 -20.33 10.87 13.13
CA GLU A 31 -19.30 11.85 12.74
C GLU A 31 -17.88 11.24 12.87
N TYR A 32 -17.60 10.56 13.98
CA TYR A 32 -16.31 9.88 14.17
C TYR A 32 -16.08 8.76 13.15
N LEU A 33 -17.12 8.00 12.80
CA LEU A 33 -17.04 6.93 11.81
C LEU A 33 -16.72 7.49 10.42
N SER A 34 -17.33 8.62 10.05
CA SER A 34 -17.04 9.33 8.79
C SER A 34 -15.57 9.76 8.70
N SER A 35 -15.06 10.46 9.72
CA SER A 35 -13.64 10.87 9.77
C SER A 35 -12.68 9.68 9.79
N PHE A 36 -13.02 8.62 10.53
CA PHE A 36 -12.22 7.40 10.57
C PHE A 36 -12.17 6.72 9.21
N ASN A 37 -13.31 6.59 8.52
CA ASN A 37 -13.38 6.00 7.19
C ASN A 37 -12.57 6.79 6.16
N ALA A 38 -12.61 8.12 6.20
CA ALA A 38 -11.79 8.98 5.36
C ALA A 38 -10.29 8.76 5.63
N CYS A 39 -9.87 8.72 6.90
CA CYS A 39 -8.50 8.43 7.29
C CYS A 39 -8.03 7.05 6.80
N MET A 40 -8.83 6.01 7.03
CA MET A 40 -8.55 4.64 6.60
C MET A 40 -8.43 4.55 5.07
N LEU A 41 -9.34 5.20 4.34
CA LEU A 41 -9.32 5.22 2.88
C LEU A 41 -8.03 5.88 2.36
N ASN A 42 -7.62 7.00 2.97
CA ASN A 42 -6.39 7.70 2.61
C ASN A 42 -5.16 6.82 2.85
N VAL A 43 -5.05 6.18 4.02
CA VAL A 43 -3.94 5.27 4.34
C VAL A 43 -3.90 4.07 3.39
N CYS A 44 -5.04 3.41 3.15
CA CYS A 44 -5.10 2.26 2.26
C CYS A 44 -4.78 2.63 0.80
N SER A 45 -5.26 3.79 0.34
CA SER A 45 -4.98 4.29 -1.01
C SER A 45 -3.51 4.66 -1.19
N ALA A 46 -2.92 5.33 -0.20
CA ALA A 46 -1.50 5.66 -0.18
C ALA A 46 -0.61 4.41 -0.22
N LEU A 47 -0.96 3.37 0.54
CA LEU A 47 -0.18 2.13 0.60
C LEU A 47 -0.34 1.24 -0.64
N TRP A 48 -1.56 1.08 -1.17
CA TRP A 48 -1.87 0.04 -2.16
C TRP A 48 -2.38 0.54 -3.53
N LYS A 49 -3.00 1.71 -3.61
CA LYS A 49 -3.49 2.26 -4.90
C LYS A 49 -2.49 3.29 -5.39
N THR A 50 -2.92 4.54 -5.41
CA THR A 50 -2.18 5.74 -5.73
C THR A 50 -2.83 6.87 -4.95
N ILE A 51 -2.04 7.86 -4.56
CA ILE A 51 -2.59 9.11 -4.05
C ILE A 51 -3.07 9.93 -5.24
N SER A 52 -4.34 10.34 -5.24
CA SER A 52 -4.90 11.22 -6.27
C SER A 52 -5.06 12.64 -5.74
N ILE A 53 -4.78 13.63 -6.59
CA ILE A 53 -5.04 15.05 -6.34
C ILE A 53 -6.46 15.41 -6.79
N GLN A 54 -7.02 14.69 -7.76
CA GLN A 54 -8.27 15.04 -8.45
C GLN A 54 -9.53 14.51 -7.73
N GLY A 55 -9.40 14.13 -6.46
CA GLY A 55 -10.55 13.70 -5.66
C GLY A 55 -11.34 14.89 -5.11
N GLU A 56 -12.62 14.67 -4.81
CA GLU A 56 -13.48 15.68 -4.15
C GLU A 56 -12.93 16.10 -2.77
N GLN A 57 -12.17 15.22 -2.11
CA GLN A 57 -11.45 15.53 -0.88
C GLN A 57 -9.94 15.32 -1.04
N PRO A 58 -9.11 16.29 -0.62
CA PRO A 58 -7.68 16.15 -0.67
C PRO A 58 -7.20 15.04 0.29
N PRO A 59 -6.11 14.33 -0.05
CA PRO A 59 -5.61 13.26 0.80
C PRO A 59 -5.14 13.78 2.16
N PHE A 60 -5.48 13.04 3.21
CA PHE A 60 -5.09 13.31 4.60
C PHE A 60 -5.54 14.69 5.13
N ASP A 61 -6.67 15.20 4.63
CA ASP A 61 -7.24 16.51 5.02
C ASP A 61 -6.26 17.68 4.84
N LEU A 62 -5.27 17.51 3.95
CA LEU A 62 -4.31 18.56 3.62
C LEU A 62 -4.98 19.62 2.74
N PRO A 63 -4.68 20.92 2.94
CA PRO A 63 -5.19 21.95 2.04
C PRO A 63 -4.78 21.65 0.59
N ALA A 64 -5.70 21.82 -0.38
CA ALA A 64 -5.45 21.52 -1.79
C ALA A 64 -4.16 22.18 -2.32
N VAL A 65 -3.94 23.45 -1.97
CA VAL A 65 -2.72 24.20 -2.30
C VAL A 65 -1.43 23.55 -1.78
N THR A 66 -1.50 22.84 -0.66
CA THR A 66 -0.34 22.13 -0.09
C THR A 66 -0.06 20.85 -0.88
N VAL A 67 -1.12 20.13 -1.26
CA VAL A 67 -1.01 18.91 -2.08
C VAL A 67 -0.50 19.26 -3.46
N GLU A 68 -1.05 20.28 -4.12
CA GLU A 68 -0.58 20.75 -5.43
C GLU A 68 0.90 21.12 -5.40
N ARG A 69 1.31 21.98 -4.45
CA ARG A 69 2.73 22.36 -4.30
C ARG A 69 3.62 21.17 -4.01
N LEU A 70 3.19 20.22 -3.19
CA LEU A 70 3.97 19.00 -2.93
C LEU A 70 4.18 18.20 -4.22
N PHE A 71 3.12 18.03 -5.00
CA PHE A 71 3.16 17.28 -6.26
C PHE A 71 4.03 17.99 -7.31
N GLU A 72 3.92 19.31 -7.46
CA GLU A 72 4.80 20.11 -8.34
C GLU A 72 6.28 19.90 -7.98
N ARG A 73 6.62 20.05 -6.68
CA ARG A 73 8.02 19.86 -6.22
C ARG A 73 8.52 18.43 -6.39
N CYS A 74 7.64 17.45 -6.26
CA CYS A 74 8.01 16.06 -6.55
C CYS A 74 8.25 15.84 -8.05
N GLN A 75 7.40 16.40 -8.93
CA GLN A 75 7.58 16.33 -10.38
C GLN A 75 8.86 17.01 -10.85
N GLU A 76 9.18 18.20 -10.33
CA GLU A 76 10.45 18.91 -10.59
C GLU A 76 11.68 18.04 -10.24
N ARG A 77 11.55 17.19 -9.22
CA ARG A 77 12.60 16.27 -8.77
C ARG A 77 12.55 14.90 -9.46
N GLY A 78 11.65 14.69 -10.42
CA GLY A 78 11.42 13.39 -11.05
C GLY A 78 10.91 12.31 -10.08
N THR A 79 10.36 12.72 -8.95
CA THR A 79 9.79 11.82 -7.93
C THR A 79 8.33 11.57 -8.21
N ASP A 80 7.95 10.31 -8.34
CA ASP A 80 6.55 9.92 -8.45
C ASP A 80 5.86 9.96 -7.08
N VAL A 81 5.27 11.12 -6.79
CA VAL A 81 4.50 11.41 -5.58
C VAL A 81 3.27 10.52 -5.40
N GLN A 82 2.63 10.05 -6.49
CA GLN A 82 1.46 9.18 -6.39
C GLN A 82 1.81 7.84 -5.73
N ARG A 83 3.08 7.44 -5.86
CA ARG A 83 3.62 6.20 -5.33
C ARG A 83 4.54 6.41 -4.13
N ALA A 84 4.83 7.66 -3.75
CA ALA A 84 5.77 7.99 -2.68
C ALA A 84 5.41 7.41 -1.30
N LEU A 85 4.15 7.04 -1.06
CA LEU A 85 3.72 6.37 0.17
C LEU A 85 3.39 4.87 -0.02
N SER A 86 3.55 4.35 -1.23
CA SER A 86 3.22 2.96 -1.54
C SER A 86 4.15 1.98 -0.80
N ILE A 87 3.68 0.74 -0.61
CA ILE A 87 4.45 -0.28 0.09
C ILE A 87 5.81 -0.56 -0.57
N THR A 88 5.97 -0.35 -1.87
CA THR A 88 7.20 -0.65 -2.61
C THR A 88 8.17 0.54 -2.71
N GLN A 89 7.65 1.77 -2.63
CA GLN A 89 8.41 3.00 -2.91
C GLN A 89 8.53 3.96 -1.71
N SER A 90 7.75 3.76 -0.65
CA SER A 90 7.84 4.60 0.54
C SER A 90 9.27 4.61 1.09
N ALA A 91 9.74 5.78 1.50
CA ALA A 91 11.06 5.94 2.13
C ALA A 91 11.27 4.98 3.31
N ALA A 92 10.19 4.59 4.00
CA ALA A 92 10.25 3.65 5.11
C ALA A 92 10.32 2.17 4.70
N LEU A 93 9.91 1.82 3.47
CA LEU A 93 9.72 0.43 3.01
C LEU A 93 10.53 0.07 1.76
N ILE A 94 11.04 1.04 1.01
CA ILE A 94 11.75 0.81 -0.25
C ILE A 94 12.96 -0.12 -0.08
N GLY A 95 13.68 -0.01 1.04
CA GLY A 95 14.80 -0.90 1.35
C GLY A 95 14.36 -2.36 1.59
N PHE A 96 13.20 -2.57 2.21
CA PHE A 96 12.63 -3.92 2.39
C PHE A 96 12.15 -4.49 1.06
N SER A 97 11.49 -3.67 0.24
CA SER A 97 11.06 -4.05 -1.11
C SER A 97 12.27 -4.47 -1.96
N LYS A 98 13.31 -3.65 -2.05
CA LYS A 98 14.52 -3.98 -2.82
C LYS A 98 15.19 -5.28 -2.35
N ARG A 99 15.30 -5.49 -1.03
CA ARG A 99 15.84 -6.76 -0.49
C ARG A 99 14.97 -7.96 -0.85
N PHE A 100 13.65 -7.81 -0.81
CA PHE A 100 12.72 -8.86 -1.20
C PHE A 100 12.84 -9.20 -2.70
N MET A 101 12.92 -8.20 -3.59
CA MET A 101 13.17 -8.44 -5.02
C MET A 101 14.46 -9.23 -5.23
N LYS A 102 15.56 -8.82 -4.57
CA LYS A 102 16.83 -9.54 -4.66
C LYS A 102 16.71 -11.00 -4.21
N ALA A 103 15.99 -11.25 -3.12
CA ALA A 103 15.75 -12.61 -2.63
C ALA A 103 14.93 -13.46 -3.62
N LEU A 104 13.96 -12.86 -4.32
CA LEU A 104 13.24 -13.54 -5.39
C LEU A 104 14.17 -13.88 -6.57
N GLU A 105 15.02 -12.94 -6.98
CA GLU A 105 15.98 -13.17 -8.07
C GLU A 105 16.99 -14.26 -7.71
N GLU A 106 17.47 -14.30 -6.46
CA GLU A 106 18.39 -15.35 -6.00
C GLU A 106 17.76 -16.76 -6.00
N GLN A 107 16.43 -16.85 -5.93
CA GLN A 107 15.71 -18.14 -5.99
C GLN A 107 15.47 -18.63 -7.43
N GLU A 108 15.55 -17.74 -8.43
CA GLU A 108 15.26 -18.07 -9.81
C GLU A 108 16.55 -18.16 -10.62
N THR A 109 16.84 -19.32 -11.22
CA THR A 109 18.09 -19.55 -11.95
C THR A 109 18.07 -19.08 -13.41
N ASN A 110 16.90 -18.66 -13.91
CA ASN A 110 16.67 -18.45 -15.34
C ASN A 110 16.50 -16.98 -15.74
N HIS A 111 17.15 -16.04 -15.05
CA HIS A 111 17.22 -14.64 -15.47
C HIS A 111 18.65 -14.25 -15.85
N ARG A 112 18.78 -13.30 -16.77
CA ARG A 112 20.07 -12.77 -17.25
C ARG A 112 20.37 -11.36 -16.75
N VAL A 113 19.34 -10.68 -16.23
CA VAL A 113 19.36 -9.28 -15.82
C VAL A 113 18.75 -9.17 -14.43
N MET A 114 19.45 -8.46 -13.56
CA MET A 114 19.02 -8.15 -12.18
C MET A 114 18.32 -6.79 -12.13
N HIS A 115 17.35 -6.64 -11.23
CA HIS A 115 16.63 -5.40 -11.03
C HIS A 115 17.42 -4.39 -10.19
N HIS A 116 17.57 -3.17 -10.70
CA HIS A 116 18.31 -2.09 -10.03
C HIS A 116 17.50 -0.81 -9.82
N GLU A 117 16.29 -0.75 -10.39
CA GLU A 117 15.43 0.42 -10.35
C GLU A 117 14.50 0.38 -9.11
N PRO A 118 13.73 1.45 -8.83
CA PRO A 118 12.64 1.33 -7.88
C PRO A 118 11.53 0.41 -8.43
N ILE A 119 11.05 -0.52 -7.60
CA ILE A 119 10.01 -1.49 -7.99
C ILE A 119 8.67 -0.82 -8.30
N THR A 120 8.39 -0.68 -9.59
CA THR A 120 7.17 -0.14 -10.18
C THR A 120 6.65 -1.06 -11.29
N ALA A 121 5.39 -0.87 -11.71
CA ALA A 121 4.83 -1.60 -12.85
C ALA A 121 5.68 -1.48 -14.12
N ASN A 122 6.14 -0.27 -14.43
CA ASN A 122 6.97 -0.03 -15.60
C ASN A 122 8.34 -0.71 -15.47
N SER A 123 8.99 -0.60 -14.30
CA SER A 123 10.32 -1.20 -14.09
C SER A 123 10.29 -2.74 -14.15
N LEU A 124 9.20 -3.38 -13.67
CA LEU A 124 9.08 -4.84 -13.73
C LEU A 124 8.70 -5.31 -15.13
N ALA A 125 7.86 -4.55 -15.85
CA ALA A 125 7.58 -4.83 -17.26
C ALA A 125 8.85 -4.74 -18.11
N LYS A 126 9.66 -3.69 -17.90
CA LYS A 126 10.96 -3.51 -18.54
C LYS A 126 11.92 -4.67 -18.21
N LEU A 127 12.02 -5.06 -16.93
CA LEU A 127 12.85 -6.19 -16.51
C LEU A 127 12.51 -7.47 -17.27
N GLY A 128 11.22 -7.81 -17.39
CA GLY A 128 10.78 -9.00 -18.14
C GLY A 128 11.12 -8.94 -19.63
N GLN A 129 11.07 -7.75 -20.25
CA GLN A 129 11.46 -7.53 -21.66
C GLN A 129 12.97 -7.66 -21.87
N GLU A 130 13.77 -7.26 -20.89
CA GLU A 130 15.24 -7.32 -20.93
C GLU A 130 15.80 -8.71 -20.58
N GLY A 131 14.94 -9.70 -20.33
CA GLY A 131 15.36 -11.07 -19.98
C GLY A 131 15.69 -11.27 -18.50
N GLY A 132 15.22 -10.37 -17.64
CA GLY A 132 15.17 -10.55 -16.20
C GLY A 132 13.96 -11.39 -15.76
N MET A 133 13.70 -11.43 -14.45
CA MET A 133 12.53 -12.11 -13.89
C MET A 133 11.21 -11.53 -14.46
N SER A 134 10.34 -12.40 -14.96
CA SER A 134 9.00 -12.01 -15.42
C SER A 134 7.99 -12.11 -14.28
N LEU A 135 7.70 -10.96 -13.65
CA LEU A 135 6.77 -10.88 -12.52
C LEU A 135 5.86 -9.65 -12.66
N SER A 136 4.54 -9.86 -12.56
CA SER A 136 3.60 -8.74 -12.57
C SER A 136 3.74 -7.90 -11.30
N TYR A 137 3.53 -6.59 -11.41
CA TYR A 137 3.59 -5.71 -10.23
C TYR A 137 2.53 -6.03 -9.18
N GLN A 138 1.36 -6.51 -9.61
CA GLN A 138 0.32 -6.94 -8.68
C GLN A 138 0.77 -8.16 -7.88
N ASP A 139 1.37 -9.15 -8.54
CA ASP A 139 1.82 -10.37 -7.87
C ASP A 139 3.03 -10.11 -6.98
N TYR A 140 3.97 -9.27 -7.44
CA TYR A 140 5.07 -8.79 -6.61
C TYR A 140 4.55 -8.18 -5.31
N ARG A 141 3.60 -7.24 -5.39
CA ARG A 141 3.06 -6.55 -4.21
C ARG A 141 2.38 -7.50 -3.22
N ILE A 142 1.69 -8.52 -3.72
CA ILE A 142 1.02 -9.52 -2.87
C ILE A 142 2.06 -10.38 -2.16
N ARG A 143 3.03 -10.93 -2.91
CA ARG A 143 4.11 -11.74 -2.32
C ARG A 143 4.92 -10.93 -1.32
N TYR A 144 5.17 -9.66 -1.63
CA TYR A 144 5.87 -8.75 -0.72
C TYR A 144 5.04 -8.42 0.52
N LEU A 145 3.72 -8.31 0.40
CA LEU A 145 2.84 -8.13 1.56
C LEU A 145 2.84 -9.36 2.47
N ASP A 146 2.82 -10.56 1.89
CA ASP A 146 2.97 -11.83 2.61
C ASP A 146 4.35 -11.89 3.31
N HIS A 147 5.43 -11.51 2.62
CA HIS A 147 6.77 -11.40 3.22
C HIS A 147 6.85 -10.39 4.37
N LEU A 148 6.22 -9.21 4.22
CA LEU A 148 6.17 -8.21 5.29
C LEU A 148 5.48 -8.78 6.54
N TYR A 149 4.42 -9.59 6.37
CA TYR A 149 3.76 -10.27 7.48
C TYR A 149 4.70 -11.23 8.21
N GLU A 150 5.44 -12.07 7.47
CA GLU A 150 6.45 -12.99 8.02
C GLU A 150 7.57 -12.25 8.78
N GLN A 151 7.91 -11.04 8.33
CA GLN A 151 8.88 -10.16 9.01
C GLN A 151 8.28 -9.37 10.20
N GLY A 152 7.03 -9.66 10.58
CA GLY A 152 6.36 -9.05 11.75
C GLY A 152 5.65 -7.72 11.47
N PHE A 153 5.54 -7.27 10.22
CA PHE A 153 4.77 -6.08 9.83
C PHE A 153 3.27 -6.39 9.68
N THR A 154 2.71 -7.04 10.69
CA THR A 154 1.35 -7.60 10.66
C THR A 154 0.24 -6.55 10.49
N GLY A 155 0.45 -5.32 10.97
CA GLY A 155 -0.55 -4.27 10.89
C GLY A 155 -0.81 -3.79 9.47
N ILE A 156 0.22 -3.65 8.63
CA ILE A 156 0.04 -3.29 7.20
C ILE A 156 -0.75 -4.38 6.49
N TYR A 157 -0.37 -5.64 6.73
CA TYR A 157 -1.05 -6.81 6.17
C TYR A 157 -2.54 -6.84 6.57
N ASN A 158 -2.82 -6.81 7.88
CA ASN A 158 -4.18 -6.93 8.41
C ASN A 158 -5.08 -5.81 7.92
N LEU A 159 -4.60 -4.55 7.96
CA LEU A 159 -5.37 -3.41 7.49
C LEU A 159 -5.72 -3.56 6.00
N LEU A 160 -4.73 -3.81 5.14
CA LEU A 160 -4.95 -3.90 3.70
C LEU A 160 -5.86 -5.06 3.31
N TYR A 161 -5.68 -6.26 3.89
CA TYR A 161 -6.55 -7.40 3.63
C TYR A 161 -7.96 -7.24 4.22
N SER A 162 -8.16 -6.36 5.22
CA SER A 162 -9.48 -6.07 5.77
C SER A 162 -10.25 -4.99 4.99
N SER A 163 -9.56 -4.12 4.26
CA SER A 163 -10.17 -2.92 3.66
C SER A 163 -10.17 -2.91 2.13
N MET A 164 -9.29 -3.70 1.47
CA MET A 164 -9.13 -3.65 0.02
C MET A 164 -9.88 -4.80 -0.66
N LYS A 165 -10.98 -4.48 -1.35
CA LYS A 165 -11.80 -5.47 -2.11
C LYS A 165 -10.97 -6.38 -3.01
N SER A 166 -9.99 -5.82 -3.73
CA SER A 166 -9.12 -6.60 -4.63
C SER A 166 -8.23 -7.61 -3.90
N LEU A 167 -7.82 -7.32 -2.66
CA LEU A 167 -7.05 -8.24 -1.83
C LEU A 167 -7.96 -9.28 -1.15
N ILE A 168 -9.12 -8.85 -0.67
CA ILE A 168 -10.13 -9.73 -0.07
C ILE A 168 -10.53 -10.83 -1.06
N ASN A 169 -10.83 -10.47 -2.30
CA ASN A 169 -11.23 -11.43 -3.33
C ASN A 169 -10.11 -12.40 -3.67
N LYS A 170 -8.87 -11.92 -3.86
CA LYS A 170 -7.70 -12.79 -4.07
C LYS A 170 -7.44 -13.74 -2.90
N ARG A 171 -7.75 -13.34 -1.66
CA ARG A 171 -7.62 -14.22 -0.49
C ARG A 171 -8.66 -15.34 -0.53
N LYS A 172 -9.91 -15.03 -0.92
CA LYS A 172 -10.98 -16.02 -1.06
C LYS A 172 -10.66 -17.05 -2.14
N GLU A 173 -10.07 -16.63 -3.26
CA GLU A 173 -9.64 -17.52 -4.35
C GLU A 173 -8.54 -18.52 -3.93
N LYS A 174 -7.68 -18.19 -2.98
CA LYS A 174 -6.63 -19.10 -2.47
C LYS A 174 -7.14 -20.16 -1.48
N VAL A 175 -8.36 -19.99 -0.93
CA VAL A 175 -8.94 -20.86 0.10
C VAL A 175 -9.89 -21.90 -0.50
N VAL A 176 -10.24 -21.76 -1.77
CA VAL A 176 -11.00 -22.72 -2.59
C VAL A 176 -10.04 -23.59 -3.37
#